data_AF-A0A418IN14-F1
#
_entry.id   AF-A0A418IN14-F1
#
_cell.length_a   1.000
_cell.length_b   1.000
_cell.length_c   1.000
_cell.angle_alpha   90.00
_cell.angle_beta   90.00
_cell.angle_gamma   90.00
#
_symmetry.space_group_name_H-M   'P 1'
#
loop_
_entity.id
_entity.type
_entity.pdbx_description
1 polymer ?
#
loop_
_entity_poly.entity_id
_entity_poly.type
_entity_poly.pdbx_seq_one_letter_code
_entity_poly.pdbx_strand_id
1 'polypeptide(L)'
;MFELNLEQVSKYLTLINDHNPVHKQIVPGQMVVQIALTKTKVNWSSYKVKFIEPIEISEVIKVKFEKPNKLIILNENDKIKIHITKK
;
A
#
# COMPACT_ATOMS: atom_id res chain seq x y z
N MET A 1 8.92 -5.33 -6.59
CA MET A 1 7.90 -4.37 -7.06
C MET A 1 6.61 -5.15 -7.29
N PHE A 2 5.46 -4.49 -7.36
CA PHE A 2 4.18 -5.12 -7.71
C PHE A 2 3.22 -4.06 -8.26
N GLU A 3 2.17 -4.52 -8.91
CA GLU A 3 1.08 -3.70 -9.44
C GLU A 3 -0.24 -4.28 -8.94
N LEU A 4 -1.28 -3.44 -8.85
CA LEU A 4 -2.62 -3.85 -8.45
C LEU A 4 -3.62 -3.43 -9.52
N ASN A 5 -4.25 -4.42 -10.14
CA ASN A 5 -5.27 -4.18 -11.16
C ASN A 5 -6.68 -4.06 -10.54
N LEU A 6 -7.64 -3.62 -11.35
CA LEU A 6 -9.03 -3.41 -10.90
C LEU A 6 -9.69 -4.67 -10.34
N GLU A 7 -9.39 -5.84 -10.89
CA GLU A 7 -9.96 -7.12 -10.44
C GLU A 7 -9.48 -7.46 -9.02
N GLN A 8 -8.18 -7.33 -8.75
CA GLN A 8 -7.58 -7.55 -7.44
C GLN A 8 -8.14 -6.56 -6.40
N VAL A 9 -8.28 -5.29 -6.80
CA VAL A 9 -8.90 -4.26 -5.95
C VAL A 9 -10.35 -4.62 -5.64
N SER A 10 -11.13 -5.00 -6.65
CA SER A 10 -12.54 -5.35 -6.48
C SER A 10 -12.71 -6.56 -5.55
N LYS A 11 -11.89 -7.60 -5.72
CA LYS A 11 -11.87 -8.76 -4.81
C LYS A 11 -11.57 -8.35 -3.37
N TYR A 12 -10.60 -7.45 -3.17
CA TYR A 12 -10.25 -6.95 -1.85
C TYR A 12 -11.40 -6.16 -1.22
N LEU A 13 -12.03 -5.24 -1.96
CA LEU A 13 -13.16 -4.44 -1.50
C LEU A 13 -14.34 -5.30 -1.03
N THR A 14 -14.66 -6.37 -1.77
CA THR A 14 -15.69 -7.33 -1.37
C THR A 14 -15.38 -7.99 -0.02
N LEU A 15 -14.11 -8.32 0.25
CA LEU A 15 -13.70 -8.95 1.52
C LEU A 15 -13.86 -8.02 2.73
N ILE A 16 -13.64 -6.72 2.53
CA ILE A 16 -13.73 -5.72 3.60
C ILE A 16 -15.06 -4.95 3.60
N ASN A 17 -15.98 -5.32 2.70
CA ASN A 17 -17.29 -4.67 2.53
C ASN A 17 -17.21 -3.15 2.30
N ASP A 18 -16.17 -2.70 1.59
CA ASP A 18 -15.93 -1.28 1.29
C ASP A 18 -16.50 -0.93 -0.09
N HIS A 19 -17.47 -0.02 -0.11
CA HIS A 19 -18.18 0.41 -1.32
C HIS A 19 -17.77 1.82 -1.76
N ASN A 20 -16.66 2.36 -1.23
CA ASN A 20 -16.26 3.72 -1.53
C ASN A 20 -15.94 3.88 -3.03
N PRO A 21 -16.65 4.77 -3.75
CA PRO A 21 -16.53 4.89 -5.20
C PRO A 21 -15.16 5.39 -5.66
N VAL A 22 -14.33 5.95 -4.78
CA VAL A 22 -12.95 6.35 -5.12
C VAL A 22 -12.12 5.17 -5.63
N HIS A 23 -12.44 3.95 -5.21
CA HIS A 23 -11.71 2.75 -5.59
C HIS A 23 -11.99 2.25 -7.02
N LYS A 24 -12.71 3.05 -7.82
CA LYS A 24 -12.74 2.91 -9.28
C LYS A 24 -11.45 3.42 -9.94
N GLN A 25 -10.68 4.25 -9.25
CA GLN A 25 -9.47 4.89 -9.78
C GLN A 25 -8.24 4.66 -8.91
N ILE A 26 -8.41 4.59 -7.58
CA ILE A 26 -7.30 4.47 -6.63
C ILE A 26 -7.33 3.19 -5.82
N VAL A 27 -6.15 2.65 -5.52
CA VAL A 27 -6.03 1.46 -4.68
C VAL A 27 -6.30 1.79 -3.20
N PRO A 28 -7.00 0.93 -2.45
CA PRO A 28 -7.13 1.10 -1.00
C PRO A 28 -5.76 1.11 -0.32
N GLY A 29 -5.43 2.20 0.39
CA GLY A 29 -4.12 2.33 1.03
C GLY A 29 -3.82 1.19 2.02
N GLN A 30 -4.84 0.68 2.71
CA GLN A 30 -4.74 -0.48 3.60
C GLN A 30 -4.30 -1.77 2.89
N MET A 31 -4.79 -2.02 1.67
CA MET A 31 -4.40 -3.17 0.85
C MET A 31 -2.91 -3.11 0.53
N VAL A 32 -2.43 -1.93 0.13
CA VAL A 32 -1.02 -1.71 -0.21
C VAL A 32 -0.13 -1.93 1.02
N VAL A 33 -0.54 -1.43 2.20
CA VAL A 33 0.19 -1.64 3.47
C VAL A 33 0.27 -3.13 3.81
N GLN A 34 -0.85 -3.86 3.74
CA GLN A 34 -0.88 -5.30 4.03
C GLN A 34 0.05 -6.09 3.11
N ILE A 35 0.04 -5.80 1.80
CA ILE A 35 0.93 -6.44 0.82
C ILE A 35 2.38 -6.08 1.10
N ALA A 36 2.68 -4.81 1.41
CA ALA A 36 4.02 -4.35 1.71
C ALA A 36 4.62 -5.07 2.93
N LEU A 37 3.87 -5.16 4.03
CA LEU A 37 4.30 -5.85 5.25
C LEU A 37 4.51 -7.36 4.98
N THR A 38 3.59 -7.99 4.25
CA THR A 38 3.68 -9.41 3.89
C THR A 38 4.91 -9.70 3.01
N LYS A 39 5.11 -8.91 1.95
CA LYS A 39 6.27 -9.09 1.03
C LYS A 39 7.61 -8.85 1.72
N THR A 40 7.65 -7.94 2.70
CA THR A 40 8.87 -7.62 3.45
C THR A 40 9.07 -8.48 4.69
N LYS A 41 8.16 -9.43 4.96
CA LYS A 41 8.19 -10.32 6.14
C LYS A 41 8.29 -9.55 7.46
N VAL A 42 7.63 -8.39 7.52
CA VAL A 42 7.66 -7.51 8.70
C VAL A 42 6.53 -7.89 9.65
N ASN A 43 6.92 -8.29 10.86
CA ASN A 43 6.01 -8.76 11.91
C ASN A 43 5.92 -7.76 13.06
N TRP A 44 5.76 -6.47 12.76
CA TRP A 44 5.60 -5.44 13.80
C TRP A 44 4.24 -5.59 14.48
N SER A 45 4.22 -5.71 15.80
CA SER A 45 2.99 -5.76 16.60
C SER A 45 2.20 -4.45 16.55
N SER A 46 2.87 -3.33 16.26
CA SER A 46 2.28 -2.00 16.22
C SER A 46 3.09 -1.09 15.28
N TYR A 47 2.38 -0.32 14.46
CA TYR A 47 2.97 0.61 13.51
C TYR A 47 2.05 1.81 13.26
N LYS A 48 2.63 2.87 12.71
CA LYS A 48 1.95 4.07 12.23
C LYS A 48 2.06 4.13 10.71
N VAL A 49 0.94 4.37 10.04
CA VAL A 49 0.89 4.58 8.59
C VAL A 49 0.64 6.06 8.33
N LYS A 50 1.38 6.65 7.39
CA LYS A 50 1.13 8.01 6.87
C LYS A 50 0.97 7.93 5.35
N PHE A 51 -0.26 8.16 4.88
CA PHE A 51 -0.58 8.29 3.47
C PHE A 51 -0.19 9.70 3.00
N ILE A 52 0.59 9.80 1.92
CA ILE A 52 1.09 11.06 1.36
C ILE A 52 0.35 11.39 0.07
N GLU A 53 0.23 10.40 -0.82
CA GLU A 53 -0.43 10.54 -2.10
C GLU A 53 -1.26 9.30 -2.45
N PRO A 54 -2.32 9.46 -3.25
CA PRO A 54 -3.05 8.33 -3.79
C PRO A 54 -2.14 7.47 -4.67
N ILE A 55 -2.46 6.18 -4.70
CA ILE A 55 -1.85 5.22 -5.61
C ILE A 55 -2.94 4.86 -6.62
N GLU A 56 -2.63 4.98 -7.90
CA GLU A 56 -3.56 4.68 -8.97
C GLU A 56 -3.65 3.16 -9.20
N ILE A 57 -4.79 2.70 -9.69
CA ILE A 57 -4.90 1.33 -10.19
C ILE A 57 -3.90 1.16 -11.33
N SER A 58 -3.23 0.01 -11.37
CA SER A 58 -2.16 -0.28 -12.31
C SER A 58 -0.88 0.56 -12.17
N GLU A 59 -0.75 1.36 -11.11
CA GLU A 59 0.52 2.01 -10.78
C GLU A 59 1.53 0.97 -10.27
N VAL A 60 2.79 1.03 -10.75
CA VAL A 60 3.87 0.17 -10.29
C VAL A 60 4.36 0.64 -8.92
N ILE A 61 4.25 -0.25 -7.92
CA ILE A 61 4.58 0.01 -6.52
C ILE A 61 5.91 -0.64 -6.14
N LYS A 62 6.79 0.15 -5.55
CA LYS A 62 8.07 -0.26 -4.94
C LYS A 62 7.96 -0.16 -3.43
N VAL A 63 8.52 -1.15 -2.71
CA VAL A 63 8.62 -1.13 -1.25
C VAL A 63 10.10 -1.18 -0.89
N LYS A 64 10.54 -0.25 -0.05
CA LYS A 64 11.93 -0.16 0.42
C LYS A 64 11.95 0.10 1.92
N PHE A 65 12.97 -0.40 2.60
CA PHE A 65 13.29 0.06 3.95
C PHE A 65 14.10 1.35 3.83
N GLU A 66 13.63 2.42 4.46
CA GLU A 66 14.44 3.62 4.66
C GLU A 66 15.35 3.44 5.88
N LYS A 67 14.85 2.75 6.92
CA LYS A 67 15.55 2.38 8.16
C LYS A 67 15.02 1.03 8.65
N PRO A 68 15.69 0.33 9.59
CA PRO A 68 15.19 -0.94 10.14
C PRO A 68 13.78 -0.86 10.74
N ASN A 69 13.36 0.33 11.20
CA ASN A 69 12.05 0.61 11.78
C ASN A 69 11.11 1.41 10.86
N LYS A 70 11.49 1.65 9.60
CA LYS A 70 10.72 2.51 8.69
C LYS A 70 10.75 1.97 7.26
N LEU A 71 9.55 1.65 6.77
CA LEU A 71 9.28 1.27 5.40
C LEU A 71 8.70 2.47 4.65
N ILE A 72 9.05 2.56 3.37
CA ILE A 72 8.49 3.50 2.42
C ILE A 72 7.94 2.75 1.21
N ILE A 73 6.80 3.23 0.75
CA ILE A 73 6.14 2.78 -0.47
C ILE A 73 6.28 3.91 -1.48
N LEU A 74 6.84 3.57 -2.63
CA LEU A 74 7.16 4.48 -3.71
C LEU A 74 6.48 4.02 -5.00
N ASN A 75 6.34 4.91 -5.96
CA ASN A 75 6.01 4.52 -7.33
C ASN A 75 7.27 4.29 -8.19
N GLU A 76 7.08 4.08 -9.49
CA GLU A 76 8.19 3.88 -10.43
C GLU A 76 9.15 5.07 -10.51
N ASN A 77 8.63 6.29 -10.34
CA ASN A 77 9.38 7.55 -10.34
C ASN A 77 10.01 7.89 -8.98
N ASP A 78 10.09 6.91 -8.07
CA ASP A 78 10.60 7.04 -6.69
C ASP A 78 9.87 8.12 -5.85
N LYS A 79 8.64 8.48 -6.24
CA LYS A 79 7.78 9.38 -5.47
C LYS A 79 7.16 8.64 -4.30
N ILE A 80 7.29 9.20 -3.09
CA ILE A 80 6.79 8.55 -1.87
C ILE A 80 5.27 8.66 -1.79
N LYS A 81 4.61 7.51 -1.69
CA LYS A 81 3.15 7.39 -1.56
C LYS A 81 2.73 7.14 -0.12
N ILE A 82 3.43 6.26 0.60
CA ILE A 82 3.09 5.87 1.98
C ILE A 82 4.35 5.67 2.81
N HIS A 83 4.31 6.13 4.06
CA HIS A 83 5.29 5.78 5.09
C HIS A 83 4.69 4.83 6.11
N ILE A 84 5.44 3.82 6.52
CA ILE A 84 5.06 2.90 7.59
C ILE A 84 6.22 2.88 8.61
N THR A 85 5.94 3.28 9.84
CA THR A 85 6.96 3.35 10.91
C THR A 85 6.54 2.47 12.06
N LYS A 86 7.45 1.61 12.56
CA LYS A 86 7.24 0.84 13.78
C LYS A 86 7.01 1.79 14.96
N LYS A 87 6.05 1.47 15.84
CA LYS A 87 5.90 2.18 17.11
C LYS A 87 6.84 1.64 18.17
#